data_AF-A0AAD5GVQ4-F1
#
_entry.id   AF-A0AAD5GVQ4-F1
#
_cell.length_a   1.000
_cell.length_b   1.000
_cell.length_c   1.000
_cell.angle_alpha   90.00
_cell.angle_beta   90.00
_cell.angle_gamma   90.00
#
_symmetry.space_group_name_H-M   'P 1'
#
loop_
_entity.id
_entity.type
_entity.pdbx_description
1 polymer ?
#
loop_
_entity_poly.entity_id
_entity_poly.type
_entity_poly.pdbx_seq_one_letter_code
_entity_poly.pdbx_strand_id
1 'polypeptide(L)'
;VLVKNVPHVPGHSVSDTVNSFFKKNHSTHYLCHQTVYNANKYARAVRKRQKLQNKLDYNQLKLERHPNTRPTRKTGLLGLWGKKVDSIEYYQQKIKEVDEKYIQFKFIILKKGKERK
;
A
#
# COMPACT_ATOMS: atom_id res chain seq x y z
N VAL A 1 -10.06 -12.20 -20.36
CA VAL A 1 -11.45 -12.20 -19.85
C VAL A 1 -11.45 -11.86 -18.37
N LEU A 2 -12.30 -10.94 -17.91
CA LEU A 2 -12.47 -10.65 -16.48
C LEU A 2 -13.66 -11.41 -15.93
N VAL A 3 -13.41 -12.35 -15.00
CA VAL A 3 -14.45 -13.16 -14.36
C VAL A 3 -14.79 -12.55 -13.00
N LYS A 4 -16.09 -12.38 -12.73
CA LYS A 4 -16.62 -11.83 -11.47
C LYS A 4 -17.63 -12.80 -10.87
N ASN A 5 -17.99 -12.60 -9.60
CA ASN A 5 -19.01 -13.38 -8.87
C ASN A 5 -18.76 -14.90 -8.90
N VAL A 6 -17.51 -15.33 -8.75
CA VAL A 6 -17.16 -16.75 -8.63
C VAL A 6 -17.84 -17.32 -7.38
N PRO A 7 -18.61 -18.42 -7.49
CA PRO A 7 -19.31 -18.99 -6.35
C PRO A 7 -18.33 -19.49 -5.30
N HIS A 8 -18.70 -19.34 -4.03
CA HIS A 8 -17.92 -19.89 -2.93
C HIS A 8 -18.25 -21.38 -2.77
N VAL A 9 -17.23 -22.24 -2.93
CA VAL A 9 -17.35 -23.69 -2.74
C VAL A 9 -16.57 -24.08 -1.47
N PRO A 10 -17.20 -24.75 -0.48
CA PRO A 10 -16.51 -25.21 0.72
C PRO A 10 -15.30 -26.08 0.38
N GLY A 11 -14.18 -25.87 1.08
CA GLY A 11 -12.94 -26.64 0.86
C GLY A 11 -12.12 -26.25 -0.38
N HIS A 12 -12.64 -25.38 -1.25
CA HIS A 12 -11.91 -24.90 -2.43
C HIS A 12 -11.57 -23.41 -2.32
N SER A 13 -10.37 -23.04 -2.76
CA SER A 13 -10.06 -21.63 -3.00
C SER A 13 -10.75 -21.14 -4.27
N VAL A 14 -10.94 -19.82 -4.41
CA VAL A 14 -11.43 -19.22 -5.65
C VAL A 14 -10.53 -19.59 -6.85
N SER A 15 -9.22 -19.72 -6.60
CA SER A 15 -8.26 -20.18 -7.61
C SER A 15 -8.58 -21.59 -8.08
N ASP A 16 -8.89 -22.51 -7.17
CA ASP A 16 -9.21 -23.89 -7.50
C ASP A 16 -10.52 -24.00 -8.28
N THR A 17 -11.55 -23.27 -7.86
CA THR A 17 -12.83 -23.23 -8.56
C THR A 17 -12.67 -22.72 -9.99
N VAL A 18 -11.92 -21.62 -10.19
CA VAL A 18 -11.65 -21.07 -11.52
C VAL A 18 -10.81 -22.06 -12.34
N ASN A 19 -9.76 -22.63 -11.76
CA ASN A 19 -8.88 -23.55 -12.44
C ASN A 19 -9.63 -24.80 -12.94
N SER A 20 -10.42 -25.43 -12.07
CA SER A 20 -11.22 -26.61 -12.43
C SER A 20 -12.29 -26.28 -13.48
N PHE A 21 -12.97 -25.14 -13.36
CA PHE A 21 -13.99 -24.72 -14.34
C PHE A 21 -13.39 -24.51 -15.73
N PHE A 22 -12.29 -23.77 -15.85
CA PHE A 22 -11.70 -23.46 -17.15
C PHE A 22 -10.98 -24.66 -17.76
N LYS A 23 -10.32 -25.51 -16.95
CA LYS A 23 -9.76 -26.78 -17.47
C LYS A 23 -10.85 -27.72 -18.00
N LYS A 24 -12.01 -27.78 -17.35
CA LYS A 24 -13.10 -28.66 -17.77
C LYS A 24 -13.80 -28.15 -19.04
N ASN A 25 -14.09 -26.86 -19.13
CA ASN A 25 -14.90 -26.29 -20.20
C ASN A 25 -14.08 -25.71 -21.38
N HIS A 26 -12.83 -25.34 -21.13
CA HIS A 26 -11.96 -24.64 -22.10
C HIS A 26 -10.53 -25.20 -22.08
N SER A 27 -10.39 -26.53 -22.03
CA SER A 27 -9.10 -27.23 -21.89
C SER A 27 -8.05 -26.85 -22.95
N THR A 28 -8.48 -26.58 -24.18
CA THR A 28 -7.59 -26.26 -25.32
C THR A 28 -7.05 -24.83 -25.30
N HIS A 29 -7.71 -23.90 -24.60
CA HIS A 29 -7.38 -22.46 -24.65
C HIS A 29 -7.03 -21.86 -23.29
N TYR A 30 -7.26 -22.60 -22.20
CA TYR A 30 -6.97 -22.13 -20.87
C TYR A 30 -5.48 -22.26 -20.54
N LEU A 31 -4.82 -21.12 -20.33
CA LEU A 31 -3.38 -21.06 -19.99
C LEU A 31 -3.17 -20.86 -18.49
N CYS A 32 -3.66 -19.73 -17.96
CA CYS A 32 -3.52 -19.37 -16.56
C CYS A 32 -4.63 -18.40 -16.13
N HIS A 33 -4.72 -18.17 -14.82
CA HIS A 33 -5.55 -17.12 -14.26
C HIS A 33 -4.77 -16.38 -13.17
N GLN A 34 -5.19 -15.14 -12.91
CA GLN A 34 -4.68 -14.35 -11.81
C GLN A 34 -5.85 -13.97 -10.91
N THR A 35 -5.78 -14.41 -9.65
CA THR A 35 -6.75 -14.04 -8.63
C THR A 35 -6.55 -12.59 -8.20
N VAL A 36 -7.66 -11.88 -8.03
CA VAL A 36 -7.68 -10.48 -7.58
C VAL A 36 -7.99 -10.44 -6.09
N TYR A 37 -7.15 -9.72 -5.33
CA TYR A 37 -7.29 -9.58 -3.88
C TYR A 37 -7.57 -8.12 -3.50
N ASN A 38 -8.28 -7.91 -2.39
CA ASN A 38 -8.51 -6.57 -1.86
C ASN A 38 -7.20 -5.98 -1.31
N ALA A 39 -6.51 -5.19 -2.14
CA ALA A 39 -5.29 -4.46 -1.81
C ALA A 39 -5.54 -2.98 -1.44
N ASN A 40 -6.78 -2.59 -1.15
CA ASN A 40 -7.12 -1.17 -0.94
C ASN A 40 -6.37 -0.53 0.23
N LYS A 41 -6.18 -1.27 1.33
CA LYS A 41 -5.42 -0.77 2.50
C LYS A 41 -3.94 -0.53 2.15
N TYR A 42 -3.33 -1.46 1.42
CA TYR A 42 -1.97 -1.33 0.90
C TYR A 42 -1.84 -0.14 -0.06
N ALA A 43 -2.75 -0.02 -1.03
CA ALA A 43 -2.75 1.09 -1.98
C ALA A 43 -2.91 2.45 -1.28
N ARG A 44 -3.73 2.55 -0.23
CA ARG A 44 -3.84 3.77 0.60
C ARG A 44 -2.54 4.09 1.33
N ALA A 45 -1.85 3.09 1.89
CA ALA A 45 -0.55 3.27 2.54
C ALA A 45 0.51 3.78 1.55
N VAL A 46 0.61 3.18 0.36
CA VAL A 46 1.53 3.61 -0.71
C VAL A 46 1.30 5.08 -1.09
N ARG A 47 0.04 5.46 -1.35
CA ARG A 47 -0.29 6.86 -1.66
C ARG A 47 0.05 7.82 -0.52
N LYS A 48 -0.20 7.42 0.73
CA LYS A 48 0.14 8.24 1.90
C LYS A 48 1.65 8.43 2.03
N ARG A 49 2.42 7.35 1.85
CA ARG A 49 3.88 7.39 1.84
C ARG A 49 4.42 8.35 0.79
N GLN A 50 3.92 8.27 -0.45
CA GLN A 50 4.32 9.18 -1.53
C GLN A 50 4.06 10.64 -1.17
N LYS A 51 2.89 10.96 -0.61
CA LYS A 51 2.58 12.33 -0.16
C LYS A 51 3.51 12.83 0.93
N LEU A 52 3.96 11.95 1.83
CA LEU A 52 4.92 12.31 2.88
C LEU A 52 6.32 12.49 2.30
N GLN A 53 6.73 11.64 1.35
CA GLN A 53 8.00 11.79 0.64
C GLN A 53 8.07 13.14 -0.09
N ASN A 54 7.05 13.49 -0.88
CA ASN A 54 7.01 14.79 -1.56
C ASN A 54 7.13 15.97 -0.57
N LYS A 55 6.58 15.83 0.66
CA LYS A 55 6.73 16.84 1.71
C LYS A 55 8.14 16.86 2.30
N LEU A 56 8.77 15.71 2.46
CA LEU A 56 10.17 15.61 2.88
C LEU A 56 11.07 16.31 1.85
N ASP A 57 10.94 15.93 0.58
CA ASP A 57 11.73 16.46 -0.53
C ASP A 57 11.58 17.99 -0.63
N TYR A 58 10.35 18.51 -0.50
CA TYR A 58 10.11 19.95 -0.44
C TYR A 58 10.89 20.65 0.70
N ASN A 59 10.94 20.06 1.89
CA ASN A 59 11.65 20.66 3.02
C ASN A 59 13.17 20.54 2.86
N GLN A 60 13.66 19.45 2.26
CA GLN A 60 15.08 19.29 1.91
C GLN A 60 15.51 20.35 0.89
N LEU A 61 14.78 20.49 -0.21
CA LEU A 61 15.01 21.53 -1.22
C LEU A 61 14.94 22.94 -0.62
N LYS A 62 14.04 23.18 0.34
CA LYS A 62 13.95 24.47 1.04
C LYS A 62 15.19 24.76 1.89
N LEU A 63 15.75 23.74 2.54
CA LEU A 63 16.99 23.86 3.30
C LEU A 63 18.19 24.09 2.38
N GLU A 64 18.27 23.38 1.25
CA GLU A 64 19.33 23.58 0.25
C GLU A 64 19.35 25.00 -0.31
N ARG A 65 18.17 25.58 -0.57
CA ARG A 65 18.04 26.98 -1.03
C ARG A 65 18.41 28.01 0.05
N HIS A 66 18.15 27.68 1.32
CA HIS A 66 18.38 28.59 2.44
C HIS A 66 19.07 27.85 3.60
N PRO A 67 20.40 27.62 3.50
CA PRO A 67 21.15 26.78 4.44
C PRO A 67 21.12 27.28 5.88
N ASN A 68 21.01 28.60 6.05
CA ASN A 68 21.03 29.26 7.36
C ASN A 68 19.73 29.09 8.15
N THR A 69 18.66 28.58 7.53
CA THR A 69 17.34 28.47 8.16
C THR A 69 16.78 27.06 8.05
N ARG A 70 16.68 26.36 9.20
CA ARG A 70 16.08 25.02 9.22
C ARG A 70 14.54 25.10 9.10
N PRO A 71 13.92 24.37 8.17
CA PRO A 71 12.47 24.38 8.03
C PRO A 71 11.82 23.72 9.25
N THR A 72 10.89 24.44 9.88
CA THR A 72 10.22 24.00 11.11
C THR A 72 8.71 24.01 10.94
N ARG A 73 8.04 23.20 11.76
CA ARG A 73 6.59 23.02 11.76
C ARG A 73 6.06 22.91 13.19
N LYS A 74 4.83 23.35 13.44
CA LYS A 74 4.11 23.01 14.68
C LYS A 74 3.35 21.69 14.55
N THR A 75 3.33 20.89 15.60
CA THR A 75 2.76 19.53 15.61
C THR A 75 1.24 19.46 15.62
N GLY A 76 0.53 20.53 15.98
CA GLY A 76 -0.92 20.55 16.15
C GLY A 76 -1.72 20.72 14.85
N LEU A 77 -3.02 20.95 15.01
CA LEU A 77 -4.00 21.00 13.92
C LEU A 77 -3.58 22.03 12.85
N LEU A 78 -3.51 21.58 11.60
CA LEU A 78 -3.07 22.37 10.44
C LEU A 78 -1.69 23.04 10.57
N GLY A 79 -0.90 22.71 11.60
CA GLY A 79 0.36 23.40 11.89
C GLY A 79 0.19 24.74 12.61
N LEU A 80 -0.97 25.02 13.19
CA LEU A 80 -1.27 26.28 13.87
C LEU A 80 -0.89 26.25 15.37
N TRP A 81 -1.05 25.10 16.03
CA TRP A 81 -0.91 24.92 17.49
C TRP A 81 0.20 23.91 17.82
N GLY A 82 0.70 23.91 19.05
CA GLY A 82 1.64 22.90 19.56
C GLY A 82 3.13 23.24 19.41
N LYS A 83 3.97 22.27 19.82
CA LYS A 83 5.44 22.41 19.86
C LYS A 83 6.00 22.59 18.46
N LYS A 84 6.97 23.51 18.33
CA LYS A 84 7.76 23.71 17.11
C LYS A 84 8.83 22.61 17.02
N VAL A 85 8.83 21.87 15.92
CA VAL A 85 9.74 20.75 15.65
C VAL A 85 10.37 20.92 14.27
N ASP A 86 11.47 20.21 14.04
CA ASP A 86 12.10 20.13 12.72
C ASP A 86 11.18 19.44 11.71
N SER A 87 10.95 20.07 10.56
CA SER A 87 10.04 19.53 9.54
C SER A 87 10.60 18.27 8.88
N ILE A 88 11.91 18.19 8.66
CA ILE A 88 12.55 17.06 7.96
C ILE A 88 12.47 15.82 8.85
N GLU A 89 12.90 15.94 10.10
CA GLU A 89 12.82 14.87 11.10
C GLU A 89 11.37 14.40 11.31
N TYR A 90 10.42 15.34 11.40
CA TYR A 90 9.00 15.01 11.52
C TYR A 90 8.48 14.16 10.36
N TYR A 91 8.80 14.53 9.11
CA TYR A 91 8.35 13.76 7.95
C TYR A 91 9.08 12.42 7.83
N GLN A 92 10.37 12.34 8.19
CA GLN A 92 11.11 11.07 8.27
C GLN A 92 10.43 10.10 9.25
N GLN A 93 10.07 10.56 10.45
CA GLN A 93 9.37 9.75 11.43
C GLN A 93 7.99 9.29 10.91
N LYS A 94 7.24 10.20 10.28
CA LYS A 94 5.93 9.84 9.70
C LYS A 94 6.03 8.84 8.54
N ILE A 95 7.10 8.87 7.76
CA ILE A 95 7.36 7.88 6.72
C ILE A 95 7.62 6.52 7.39
N LYS A 96 8.45 6.44 8.43
CA LYS A 96 8.71 5.19 9.19
C LYS A 96 7.41 4.56 9.72
N GLU A 97 6.53 5.36 10.34
CA GLU A 97 5.22 4.89 10.82
C GLU A 97 4.33 4.31 9.69
N VAL A 98 4.43 4.87 8.48
CA VAL A 98 3.67 4.38 7.31
C VAL A 98 4.33 3.15 6.71
N ASP A 99 5.65 3.07 6.71
CA ASP A 99 6.40 1.93 6.20
C ASP A 99 6.13 0.66 7.02
N GLU A 100 6.01 0.76 8.34
CA GLU A 100 5.57 -0.34 9.19
C GLU A 100 4.19 -0.87 8.79
N LYS A 101 3.22 0.03 8.59
CA LYS A 101 1.87 -0.34 8.13
C LYS A 101 1.88 -0.93 6.72
N TYR A 102 2.72 -0.39 5.85
CA TYR A 102 2.91 -0.89 4.50
C TYR A 102 3.42 -2.34 4.51
N ILE A 103 4.44 -2.65 5.32
CA ILE A 103 4.99 -4.00 5.46
C ILE A 103 3.92 -4.96 5.98
N GLN A 104 3.17 -4.56 7.02
CA GLN A 104 2.08 -5.37 7.55
C GLN A 104 0.99 -5.66 6.49
N PHE A 105 0.54 -4.65 5.74
CA PHE A 105 -0.46 -4.87 4.70
C PHE A 105 0.07 -5.72 3.54
N LYS A 106 1.33 -5.55 3.16
CA LYS A 106 1.99 -6.38 2.14
C LYS A 106 2.02 -7.84 2.58
N PHE A 107 2.40 -8.10 3.84
CA PHE A 107 2.41 -9.44 4.39
C PHE A 107 1.03 -10.08 4.41
N ILE A 108 -0.02 -9.35 4.81
CA ILE A 108 -1.41 -9.84 4.79
C ILE A 108 -1.84 -10.21 3.36
N ILE A 109 -1.50 -9.41 2.35
CA ILE A 109 -1.83 -9.70 0.95
C ILE A 109 -1.09 -10.95 0.48
N LEU A 110 0.21 -11.06 0.77
CA LEU A 110 1.03 -12.21 0.37
C LEU A 110 0.59 -13.50 1.06
N LYS A 111 0.25 -13.46 2.36
CA LYS A 111 -0.32 -14.60 3.08
C LYS A 111 -1.65 -15.04 2.47
N LYS A 112 -2.56 -14.10 2.20
CA LYS A 112 -3.84 -14.42 1.53
C LYS A 112 -3.67 -15.05 0.15
N GLY A 113 -2.54 -14.79 -0.52
CA GLY A 113 -2.18 -15.42 -1.79
C GLY A 113 -1.43 -16.76 -1.65
N LYS A 114 -0.82 -17.06 -0.49
CA LYS A 114 -0.08 -18.31 -0.22
C LYS A 114 -0.88 -19.35 0.57
N GLU A 115 -1.68 -18.96 1.55
CA GLU A 115 -2.45 -19.87 2.44
C GLU A 115 -3.63 -20.57 1.74
N ARG A 116 -3.76 -20.44 0.42
CA ARG A 116 -4.83 -21.05 -0.39
C ARG A 116 -4.32 -21.62 -1.72
N LYS A 117 -3.03 -21.96 -1.77
CA LYS A 117 -2.43 -22.84 -2.78
C LYS A 117 -2.24 -24.22 -2.20
#